data_AF-A0A7X1YCV2-F1
#
_entry.id   AF-A0A7X1YCV2-F1
#
_cell.length_a   1.000
_cell.length_b   1.000
_cell.length_c   1.000
_cell.angle_alpha   90.00
_cell.angle_beta   90.00
_cell.angle_gamma   90.00
#
_symmetry.space_group_name_H-M   'P 1'
#
loop_
_entity.id
_entity.type
_entity.pdbx_description
1 polymer ?
#
loop_
_entity_poly.entity_id
_entity_poly.type
_entity_poly.pdbx_seq_one_letter_code
_entity_poly.pdbx_strand_id
1 'polypeptide(L)'
;MYAYFPKSNTYWAYDESLQLQAIAYIELDELRSCSVSELNTLFAESCCGLQSIPRMRYEVLSTDRGRCLCMVTGDFSDLLEEGAALTCSFEISRNEILMSFARLLGWSDAQTAHAADNLLAEVGDESVVVLNNGKCLRMPASPGAVEYVRLTQLQFELGRWYTSDFRTSGPELLFQVLTAAGASPLQV
;
A
#
# COMPACT_ATOMS: atom_id res chain seq x y z
N MET A 1 10.64 8.60 8.65
CA MET A 1 10.65 9.85 7.85
C MET A 1 10.34 9.47 6.41
N TYR A 2 9.51 10.21 5.69
CA TYR A 2 8.95 9.71 4.42
C TYR A 2 9.32 10.59 3.24
N ALA A 3 9.48 10.00 2.06
CA ALA A 3 10.16 10.63 0.94
C ALA A 3 9.31 10.59 -0.34
N TYR A 4 9.05 11.75 -0.96
CA TYR A 4 8.24 11.87 -2.16
C TYR A 4 9.14 12.06 -3.36
N PHE A 5 8.96 11.18 -4.34
CA PHE A 5 9.66 11.23 -5.60
C PHE A 5 8.64 11.27 -6.73
N PRO A 6 8.35 12.46 -7.29
CA PRO A 6 7.45 12.58 -8.41
C PRO A 6 8.16 12.12 -9.69
N LYS A 7 8.28 10.81 -9.87
CA LYS A 7 8.39 10.17 -11.18
C LYS A 7 7.26 9.15 -11.28
N SER A 8 6.09 9.71 -11.63
CA SER A 8 4.74 9.17 -11.90
C SER A 8 4.15 8.00 -11.11
N ASN A 9 4.91 6.99 -10.65
CA ASN A 9 4.33 5.72 -10.20
C ASN A 9 4.94 5.11 -8.93
N THR A 10 5.91 5.76 -8.26
CA THR A 10 6.57 5.19 -7.07
C THR A 10 6.58 6.14 -5.86
N TYR A 11 6.19 5.64 -4.68
CA TYR A 11 6.26 6.37 -3.41
C TYR A 11 7.25 5.72 -2.46
N TRP A 12 8.14 6.51 -1.84
CA TRP A 12 9.15 6.00 -0.92
C TRP A 12 8.90 6.43 0.54
N ALA A 13 9.31 5.59 1.47
CA ALA A 13 9.17 5.75 2.90
C ALA A 13 10.43 5.18 3.55
N TYR A 14 10.87 5.75 4.67
CA TYR A 14 11.85 5.05 5.51
C TYR A 14 11.58 5.24 7.00
N ASP A 15 12.07 4.29 7.79
CA ASP A 15 11.99 4.36 9.24
C ASP A 15 13.27 4.93 9.88
N GLU A 16 13.27 5.06 11.19
CA GLU A 16 14.45 5.53 11.95
C GLU A 16 15.64 4.57 11.84
N SER A 17 15.42 3.34 11.37
CA SER A 17 16.44 2.32 11.13
C SER A 17 16.98 2.35 9.70
N LEU A 18 16.63 3.39 8.91
CA LEU A 18 17.08 3.59 7.54
C LEU A 18 16.65 2.46 6.58
N GLN A 19 15.56 1.76 6.89
CA GLN A 19 14.95 0.81 5.97
C GLN A 19 14.01 1.55 5.02
N LEU A 20 14.22 1.39 3.72
CA LEU A 20 13.38 1.94 2.67
C LEU A 20 12.23 0.99 2.35
N GLN A 21 11.06 1.57 2.11
CA GLN A 21 9.89 0.91 1.57
C GLN A 21 9.26 1.79 0.51
N ALA A 22 8.74 1.19 -0.55
CA ALA A 22 8.06 1.91 -1.59
C ALA A 22 6.95 1.11 -2.24
N ILE A 23 5.98 1.84 -2.78
CA ILE A 23 4.92 1.25 -3.59
C ILE A 23 5.11 1.73 -5.00
N ALA A 24 5.28 0.80 -5.92
CA ALA A 24 5.52 1.07 -7.33
C ALA A 24 4.41 0.44 -8.19
N TYR A 25 3.86 1.20 -9.13
CA TYR A 25 3.15 0.64 -10.28
C TYR A 25 4.13 0.48 -11.45
N ILE A 26 4.24 -0.75 -11.94
CA ILE A 26 5.07 -1.10 -13.09
C ILE A 26 4.17 -1.68 -14.17
N GLU A 27 4.29 -1.23 -15.41
CA GLU A 27 3.57 -1.87 -16.51
C GLU A 27 4.15 -3.28 -16.74
N LEU A 28 3.30 -4.29 -16.93
CA LEU A 28 3.73 -5.68 -17.14
C LEU A 28 4.60 -5.82 -18.39
N ASP A 29 4.39 -4.97 -19.39
CA ASP A 29 5.22 -4.93 -20.59
C ASP A 29 6.63 -4.42 -20.26
N GLU A 30 6.77 -3.45 -19.35
CA GLU A 30 8.08 -2.97 -18.86
C GLU A 30 8.80 -4.08 -18.08
N LEU A 31 8.09 -4.83 -17.23
CA LEU A 31 8.65 -5.98 -16.50
C LEU A 31 9.16 -7.09 -17.44
N ARG A 32 8.56 -7.24 -18.62
CA ARG A 32 8.99 -8.22 -19.63
C ARG A 32 10.22 -7.76 -20.41
N SER A 33 10.37 -6.45 -20.60
CA SER A 33 11.46 -5.86 -21.38
C SER A 33 12.68 -5.49 -20.54
N CYS A 34 12.54 -5.33 -19.23
CA CYS A 34 13.61 -4.89 -18.33
C CYS A 34 14.26 -6.05 -17.59
N SER A 35 15.59 -6.02 -17.51
CA SER A 35 16.37 -6.84 -16.59
C SER A 35 16.18 -6.39 -15.14
N VAL A 36 16.47 -7.28 -14.19
CA VAL A 36 16.44 -6.97 -12.75
C VAL A 36 17.37 -5.81 -12.40
N SER A 37 18.55 -5.73 -13.03
CA SER A 37 19.50 -4.63 -12.82
C SER A 37 18.95 -3.29 -13.30
N GLU A 38 18.31 -3.24 -14.46
CA GLU A 38 17.71 -2.01 -14.98
C GLU A 38 16.56 -1.53 -14.08
N LEU A 39 15.73 -2.47 -13.59
CA LEU A 39 14.66 -2.16 -12.65
C LEU A 39 15.21 -1.58 -11.33
N ASN A 40 16.28 -2.17 -10.79
CA ASN A 40 16.93 -1.68 -9.58
C ASN A 40 17.53 -0.29 -9.77
N THR A 41 18.15 -0.02 -10.93
CA THR A 41 18.66 1.32 -11.25
C THR A 41 17.54 2.33 -11.38
N LEU A 42 16.44 1.99 -12.06
CA LEU A 42 15.26 2.86 -12.14
C LEU A 42 14.70 3.21 -10.75
N PHE A 43 14.62 2.23 -9.86
CA PHE A 43 14.16 2.47 -8.49
C PHE A 43 15.15 3.29 -7.67
N ALA A 44 16.45 3.03 -7.77
CA ALA A 44 17.47 3.80 -7.07
C ALA A 44 17.53 5.27 -7.55
N GLU A 45 17.45 5.48 -8.86
CA GLU A 45 17.40 6.81 -9.45
C GLU A 45 16.12 7.54 -9.04
N SER A 46 14.99 6.83 -9.03
CA SER A 46 13.72 7.38 -8.56
C SER A 46 13.74 7.68 -7.07
N CYS A 47 14.43 6.90 -6.24
CA CYS A 47 14.43 7.04 -4.78
C CYS A 47 15.39 8.11 -4.27
N CYS A 48 16.55 8.30 -4.90
CA CYS A 48 17.56 9.20 -4.34
C CYS A 48 18.56 9.72 -5.37
N GLY A 49 18.28 9.49 -6.67
CA GLY A 49 19.19 9.85 -7.75
C GLY A 49 20.47 9.01 -7.76
N LEU A 50 20.47 7.84 -7.11
CA LEU A 50 21.61 6.92 -7.06
C LEU A 50 21.49 5.82 -8.13
N GLN A 51 22.60 5.18 -8.47
CA GLN A 51 22.61 4.06 -9.43
C GLN A 51 22.13 2.74 -8.83
N SER A 52 22.21 2.60 -7.51
CA SER A 52 21.79 1.42 -6.77
C SER A 52 21.48 1.74 -5.31
N ILE A 53 20.53 1.02 -4.73
CA ILE A 53 20.33 0.96 -3.27
C ILE A 53 20.71 -0.45 -2.80
N PRO A 54 21.54 -0.58 -1.75
CA PRO A 54 21.85 -1.87 -1.16
C PRO A 54 20.60 -2.66 -0.78
N ARG A 55 20.69 -3.99 -0.94
CA ARG A 55 19.66 -4.95 -0.51
C ARG A 55 18.26 -4.67 -1.07
N MET A 56 18.17 -4.03 -2.22
CA MET A 56 16.88 -3.75 -2.84
C MET A 56 16.15 -5.05 -3.20
N ARG A 57 14.87 -5.14 -2.80
CA ARG A 57 13.97 -6.26 -3.08
C ARG A 57 12.63 -5.71 -3.55
N TYR A 58 11.89 -6.52 -4.27
CA TYR A 58 10.52 -6.19 -4.66
C TYR A 58 9.63 -7.42 -4.55
N GLU A 59 8.40 -7.17 -4.09
CA GLU A 59 7.35 -8.17 -3.91
C GLU A 59 6.11 -7.71 -4.69
N VAL A 60 5.59 -8.58 -5.55
CA VAL A 60 4.36 -8.31 -6.30
C VAL A 60 3.17 -8.49 -5.35
N LEU A 61 2.44 -7.41 -5.11
CA LEU A 61 1.25 -7.41 -4.25
C LEU A 61 -0.01 -7.73 -5.05
N SER A 62 -0.13 -7.19 -6.27
CA SER A 62 -1.24 -7.49 -7.16
C SER A 62 -0.91 -7.17 -8.61
N THR A 63 -1.69 -7.73 -9.53
CA THR A 63 -1.65 -7.40 -10.95
C THR A 63 -3.05 -7.04 -11.42
N ASP A 64 -3.22 -5.89 -12.06
CA ASP A 64 -4.50 -5.45 -12.61
C ASP A 64 -4.30 -4.76 -13.97
N ARG A 65 -5.09 -5.15 -14.98
CA ARG A 65 -5.18 -4.48 -16.29
C ARG A 65 -3.83 -4.12 -16.93
N GLY A 66 -2.88 -5.06 -16.97
CA GLY A 66 -1.57 -4.81 -17.56
C GLY A 66 -0.55 -4.15 -16.62
N ARG A 67 -0.93 -3.83 -15.38
CA ARG A 67 -0.08 -3.22 -14.36
C ARG A 67 0.21 -4.18 -13.22
N CYS A 68 1.38 -4.01 -12.63
CA CYS A 68 1.86 -4.73 -11.47
C CYS A 68 2.06 -3.74 -10.33
N LEU A 69 1.38 -3.98 -9.20
CA LEU A 69 1.62 -3.26 -7.95
C LEU A 69 2.70 -4.01 -7.17
N CYS A 70 3.81 -3.34 -6.90
CA CYS A 70 4.94 -3.90 -6.18
C CYS A 70 5.19 -3.14 -4.87
N MET A 71 5.49 -3.86 -3.81
CA MET A 71 6.23 -3.32 -2.67
C MET A 71 7.72 -3.44 -2.98
N VAL A 72 8.45 -2.33 -2.93
CA VAL A 72 9.91 -2.29 -3.06
C VAL A 72 10.49 -2.01 -1.68
N THR A 73 11.51 -2.74 -1.27
CA THR A 73 12.22 -2.48 -0.02
C THR A 73 13.71 -2.33 -0.28
N GLY A 74 14.42 -1.63 0.60
CA GLY A 74 15.86 -1.43 0.47
C GLY A 74 16.48 -0.94 1.77
N ASP A 75 17.80 -0.83 1.78
CA ASP A 75 18.57 -0.39 2.95
C ASP A 75 19.55 0.69 2.52
N PHE A 76 19.49 1.87 3.14
CA PHE A 76 20.39 2.98 2.81
C PHE A 76 21.31 3.36 3.98
N SER A 77 21.41 2.53 5.02
CA SER A 77 22.37 2.74 6.11
C SER A 77 23.79 2.94 5.57
N ASP A 78 24.20 2.03 4.69
CA ASP A 78 25.56 1.97 4.16
C ASP A 78 25.88 3.21 3.29
N LEU A 79 24.87 3.76 2.61
CA LEU A 79 25.02 4.94 1.74
C LEU A 79 25.22 6.23 2.54
N LEU A 80 24.59 6.34 3.71
CA LEU A 80 24.76 7.49 4.60
C LEU A 80 26.12 7.46 5.30
N GLU A 81 26.61 6.27 5.68
CA GLU A 81 27.93 6.11 6.28
C GLU A 81 29.07 6.49 5.31
N GLU A 82 28.87 6.25 4.01
CA GLU A 82 29.80 6.62 2.94
C GLU A 82 29.73 8.12 2.53
N GLY A 83 28.85 8.91 3.15
CA GLY A 83 28.72 10.34 2.88
C GLY A 83 28.04 10.66 1.55
N ALA A 84 27.17 9.78 1.04
CA ALA A 84 26.43 10.03 -0.18
C ALA A 84 25.56 11.29 -0.04
N ALA A 85 25.74 12.25 -0.94
CA ALA A 85 24.91 13.45 -1.01
C ALA A 85 23.55 13.08 -1.58
N LEU A 86 22.59 12.77 -0.70
CA LEU A 86 21.20 12.60 -1.08
C LEU A 86 20.66 13.96 -1.56
N THR A 87 20.29 14.04 -2.83
CA THR A 87 19.94 15.31 -3.51
C THR A 87 18.51 15.80 -3.23
N CYS A 88 17.80 15.13 -2.33
CA CYS A 88 16.35 15.22 -2.20
C CYS A 88 15.98 15.60 -0.76
N SER A 89 15.04 16.54 -0.57
CA SER A 89 14.54 16.84 0.78
C SER A 89 13.52 15.78 1.20
N PHE A 90 13.79 15.09 2.31
CA PHE A 90 12.99 13.98 2.83
C PHE A 90 11.87 14.41 3.78
N GLU A 91 11.47 15.67 3.75
CA GLU A 91 10.41 16.21 4.61
C GLU A 91 9.06 16.19 3.88
N ILE A 92 8.42 15.01 3.82
CA ILE A 92 7.02 14.90 3.43
C ILE A 92 6.21 14.50 4.65
N SER A 93 5.11 15.22 4.87
CA SER A 93 4.22 14.96 5.98
C SER A 93 3.50 13.63 5.79
N ARG A 94 3.16 12.97 6.90
CA ARG A 94 2.45 11.69 6.88
C ARG A 94 1.15 11.74 6.05
N ASN A 95 0.45 12.88 6.12
CA ASN A 95 -0.79 13.13 5.39
C ASN A 95 -0.56 13.24 3.88
N GLU A 96 0.52 13.89 3.43
CA GLU A 96 0.81 13.99 1.99
C GLU A 96 1.07 12.62 1.36
N ILE A 97 1.69 11.71 2.10
CA ILE A 97 1.91 10.32 1.65
C ILE A 97 0.60 9.58 1.57
N LEU A 98 -0.23 9.68 2.61
CA LEU A 98 -1.53 9.01 2.66
C LEU A 98 -2.42 9.50 1.52
N MET A 99 -2.49 10.81 1.28
CA MET A 99 -3.24 11.39 0.16
C MET A 99 -2.68 10.95 -1.19
N SER A 100 -1.38 10.70 -1.27
CA SER A 100 -0.75 10.20 -2.48
C SER A 100 -1.05 8.71 -2.71
N PHE A 101 -0.99 7.87 -1.68
CA PHE A 101 -1.44 6.47 -1.75
C PHE A 101 -2.92 6.37 -2.11
N ALA A 102 -3.76 7.20 -1.50
CA ALA A 102 -5.17 7.27 -1.83
C ALA A 102 -5.40 7.55 -3.32
N ARG A 103 -4.69 8.53 -3.88
CA ARG A 103 -4.78 8.86 -5.31
C ARG A 103 -4.32 7.71 -6.20
N LEU A 104 -3.18 7.11 -5.88
CA LEU A 104 -2.55 6.09 -6.70
C LEU A 104 -3.30 4.76 -6.67
N LEU A 105 -3.83 4.39 -5.51
CA LEU A 105 -4.59 3.15 -5.30
C LEU A 105 -6.10 3.32 -5.57
N GLY A 106 -6.53 4.53 -5.96
CA GLY A 106 -7.92 4.83 -6.29
C GLY A 106 -8.86 4.70 -5.08
N TRP A 107 -8.42 5.10 -3.90
CA TRP A 107 -9.26 5.13 -2.70
C TRP A 107 -10.32 6.22 -2.82
N SER A 108 -11.50 5.97 -2.25
CA SER A 108 -12.53 7.01 -2.11
C SER A 108 -12.16 8.00 -1.00
N ASP A 109 -12.82 9.15 -0.98
CA ASP A 109 -12.65 10.15 0.09
C ASP A 109 -12.93 9.55 1.48
N ALA A 110 -13.96 8.70 1.58
CA ALA A 110 -14.29 8.00 2.82
C ALA A 110 -13.19 7.03 3.26
N GLN A 111 -12.60 6.28 2.33
CA GLN A 111 -11.48 5.37 2.62
C GLN A 111 -10.23 6.14 3.05
N THR A 112 -9.98 7.26 2.39
CA THR A 112 -8.84 8.13 2.68
C THR A 112 -8.96 8.75 4.07
N ALA A 113 -10.14 9.27 4.42
CA ALA A 113 -10.42 9.81 5.76
C ALA A 113 -10.29 8.71 6.83
N HIS A 114 -10.89 7.54 6.60
CA HIS A 114 -10.79 6.42 7.55
C HIS A 114 -9.34 5.97 7.78
N ALA A 115 -8.55 5.89 6.71
CA ALA A 115 -7.14 5.53 6.78
C ALA A 115 -6.31 6.57 7.53
N ALA A 116 -6.65 7.86 7.43
CA ALA A 116 -5.97 8.92 8.17
C ALA A 116 -6.28 8.85 9.68
N ASP A 117 -7.51 8.47 10.03
CA ASP A 117 -7.95 8.38 11.42
C ASP A 117 -7.52 7.06 12.11
N ASN A 118 -7.30 5.98 11.36
CA ASN A 118 -7.06 4.63 11.89
C ASN A 118 -5.69 4.07 11.50
N LEU A 119 -4.67 4.87 11.75
CA LEU A 119 -3.27 4.51 11.49
C LEU A 119 -2.79 3.48 12.52
N LEU A 120 -2.51 2.25 12.07
CA LEU A 120 -1.92 1.16 12.88
C LEU A 120 -2.83 0.61 13.98
N ALA A 121 -4.07 0.25 13.66
CA ALA A 121 -4.87 -0.53 14.60
C ALA A 121 -4.27 -1.94 14.77
N GLU A 122 -3.49 -2.12 15.83
CA GLU A 122 -3.05 -3.44 16.31
C GLU A 122 -4.28 -4.30 16.55
N VAL A 123 -4.27 -5.47 15.93
CA VAL A 123 -5.30 -6.50 16.07
C VAL A 123 -4.60 -7.84 16.23
N GLY A 124 -5.24 -8.74 16.96
CA GLY A 124 -4.77 -10.11 17.11
C GLY A 124 -4.84 -10.89 15.80
N ASP A 125 -4.77 -12.22 15.89
CA ASP A 125 -4.77 -13.08 14.70
C ASP A 125 -6.04 -12.89 13.86
N GLU A 126 -5.84 -12.64 12.56
CA GLU A 126 -6.91 -12.41 11.58
C GLU A 126 -6.87 -13.43 10.45
N SER A 127 -8.06 -13.85 10.01
CA SER A 127 -8.24 -14.47 8.70
C SER A 127 -8.24 -13.40 7.62
N VAL A 128 -7.53 -13.67 6.52
CA VAL A 128 -7.32 -12.71 5.42
C VAL A 128 -7.87 -13.27 4.13
N VAL A 129 -8.73 -12.50 3.46
CA VAL A 129 -9.20 -12.76 2.10
C VAL A 129 -8.64 -11.67 1.18
N VAL A 130 -7.71 -12.06 0.31
CA VAL A 130 -7.06 -11.15 -0.66
C VAL A 130 -7.96 -10.97 -1.88
N LEU A 131 -8.15 -9.72 -2.30
CA LEU A 131 -8.96 -9.33 -3.46
C LEU A 131 -8.07 -9.02 -4.66
N ASN A 132 -8.63 -9.12 -5.86
CA ASN A 132 -7.90 -8.90 -7.12
C ASN A 132 -7.38 -7.46 -7.31
N ASN A 133 -7.97 -6.48 -6.61
CA ASN A 133 -7.54 -5.08 -6.64
C ASN A 133 -6.46 -4.74 -5.59
N GLY A 134 -5.89 -5.75 -4.92
CA GLY A 134 -4.85 -5.58 -3.90
C GLY A 134 -5.39 -5.17 -2.52
N LYS A 135 -6.71 -5.01 -2.36
CA LYS A 135 -7.33 -4.87 -1.04
C LYS A 135 -7.48 -6.25 -0.39
N CYS A 136 -7.62 -6.26 0.93
CA CYS A 136 -7.89 -7.46 1.71
C CYS A 136 -9.08 -7.23 2.63
N LEU A 137 -9.94 -8.22 2.74
CA LEU A 137 -10.91 -8.30 3.82
C LEU A 137 -10.27 -9.08 4.97
N ARG A 138 -10.32 -8.50 6.18
CA ARG A 138 -9.75 -9.07 7.40
C ARG A 138 -10.82 -9.21 8.47
N MET A 139 -10.75 -10.30 9.22
CA MET A 139 -11.68 -10.62 10.30
C MET A 139 -10.97 -11.46 11.37
N PRO A 140 -11.44 -11.48 12.64
CA PRO A 140 -10.84 -12.30 13.69
C PRO A 140 -10.70 -13.77 13.26
N ALA A 141 -9.55 -14.38 13.53
CA ALA A 141 -9.28 -15.79 13.22
C ALA A 141 -9.95 -16.78 14.19
N SER A 142 -10.47 -16.29 15.32
CA SER A 142 -11.07 -17.15 16.33
C SER A 142 -12.33 -17.84 15.77
N PRO A 143 -12.55 -19.14 16.08
CA PRO A 143 -13.76 -19.85 15.72
C PRO A 143 -14.91 -19.36 16.62
N GLY A 144 -15.41 -18.17 16.33
CA GLY A 144 -16.50 -17.49 17.01
C GLY A 144 -17.34 -16.67 16.03
N ALA A 145 -18.32 -15.94 16.57
CA ALA A 145 -19.01 -14.94 15.74
C ALA A 145 -17.99 -13.88 15.31
N VAL A 146 -17.88 -13.65 14.00
CA VAL A 146 -17.11 -12.51 13.46
C VAL A 146 -17.57 -11.27 14.23
N GLU A 147 -16.65 -10.54 14.85
CA GLU A 147 -16.99 -9.32 15.60
C GLU A 147 -16.91 -8.08 14.71
N TYR A 148 -16.04 -8.13 13.71
CA TYR A 148 -15.85 -7.08 12.74
C TYR A 148 -15.34 -7.63 11.41
N VAL A 149 -15.55 -6.83 10.37
CA VAL A 149 -14.87 -6.97 9.08
C VAL A 149 -14.11 -5.67 8.84
N ARG A 150 -12.83 -5.78 8.49
CA ARG A 150 -11.99 -4.67 8.06
C ARG A 150 -11.69 -4.80 6.58
N LEU A 151 -11.68 -3.67 5.89
CA LEU A 151 -11.09 -3.55 4.57
C LEU A 151 -9.72 -2.90 4.73
N THR A 152 -8.67 -3.56 4.27
CA THR A 152 -7.31 -3.04 4.33
C THR A 152 -6.68 -3.03 2.95
N GLN A 153 -5.72 -2.16 2.73
CA GLN A 153 -4.79 -2.26 1.61
C GLN A 153 -3.42 -1.86 2.12
N LEU A 154 -2.42 -2.73 1.93
CA LEU A 154 -1.10 -2.58 2.53
C LEU A 154 -1.20 -2.56 4.06
N GLN A 155 -0.70 -1.51 4.70
CA GLN A 155 -0.77 -1.30 6.15
C GLN A 155 -1.94 -0.40 6.59
N PHE A 156 -2.78 0.08 5.65
CA PHE A 156 -3.86 1.01 5.94
C PHE A 156 -5.19 0.28 6.12
N GLU A 157 -5.94 0.67 7.15
CA GLU A 157 -7.35 0.33 7.28
C GLU A 157 -8.18 1.34 6.48
N LEU A 158 -8.92 0.87 5.48
CA LEU A 158 -9.74 1.70 4.59
C LEU A 158 -11.20 1.76 5.06
N GLY A 159 -11.58 0.89 5.99
CA GLY A 159 -12.91 0.83 6.55
C GLY A 159 -13.05 -0.32 7.52
N ARG A 160 -14.00 -0.19 8.44
CA ARG A 160 -14.34 -1.20 9.44
C ARG A 160 -15.84 -1.20 9.70
N TRP A 161 -16.39 -2.40 9.82
CA TRP A 161 -17.80 -2.63 10.15
C TRP A 161 -17.88 -3.66 11.26
N TYR A 162 -18.73 -3.43 12.26
CA TYR A 162 -18.91 -4.35 13.37
C TYR A 162 -20.14 -5.23 13.13
N THR A 163 -20.14 -6.45 13.67
CA THR A 163 -21.30 -7.35 13.55
C THR A 163 -22.50 -6.93 14.38
N SER A 164 -22.32 -6.03 15.34
CA SER A 164 -23.43 -5.25 15.91
C SER A 164 -24.20 -4.48 14.83
N ASP A 165 -23.49 -3.93 13.85
CA ASP A 165 -24.06 -3.10 12.79
C ASP A 165 -24.84 -3.95 11.79
N PHE A 166 -24.46 -5.21 11.61
CA PHE A 166 -25.21 -6.17 10.77
C PHE A 166 -26.60 -6.46 11.34
N ARG A 167 -26.76 -6.44 12.67
CA ARG A 167 -28.07 -6.68 13.32
C ARG A 167 -29.05 -5.53 13.09
N THR A 168 -28.56 -4.31 12.89
CA THR A 168 -29.39 -3.11 12.70
C THR A 168 -29.56 -2.74 11.24
N SER A 169 -28.54 -2.94 10.41
CA SER A 169 -28.48 -2.45 9.02
C SER A 169 -28.68 -3.55 7.97
N GLY A 170 -28.69 -4.84 8.37
CA GLY A 170 -29.09 -5.95 7.51
C GLY A 170 -28.28 -6.08 6.20
N PRO A 171 -28.93 -6.44 5.06
CA PRO A 171 -28.28 -6.66 3.76
C PRO A 171 -27.54 -5.42 3.20
N GLU A 172 -27.92 -4.22 3.63
CA GLU A 172 -27.32 -2.97 3.16
C GLU A 172 -25.85 -2.87 3.59
N LEU A 173 -25.51 -3.41 4.76
CA LEU A 173 -24.14 -3.43 5.25
C LEU A 173 -23.25 -4.34 4.42
N LEU A 174 -23.75 -5.53 4.05
CA LEU A 174 -23.03 -6.43 3.15
C LEU A 174 -22.79 -5.76 1.79
N PHE A 175 -23.79 -5.05 1.27
CA PHE A 175 -23.65 -4.30 0.03
C PHE A 175 -22.61 -3.18 0.14
N GLN A 176 -22.56 -2.47 1.27
CA GLN A 176 -21.53 -1.45 1.54
C GLN A 176 -20.13 -2.04 1.60
N VAL A 177 -19.95 -3.17 2.31
CA VAL A 177 -18.66 -3.89 2.39
C VAL A 177 -18.19 -4.30 1.00
N LEU A 178 -19.07 -4.93 0.21
CA LEU A 178 -18.76 -5.38 -1.15
C LEU A 178 -18.44 -4.21 -2.08
N THR A 179 -19.21 -3.13 -2.02
CA THR A 179 -18.97 -1.91 -2.80
C THR A 179 -17.62 -1.28 -2.44
N ALA A 180 -17.30 -1.15 -1.16
CA ALA A 180 -16.02 -0.62 -0.69
C ALA A 180 -14.84 -1.50 -1.10
N ALA A 181 -15.04 -2.81 -1.07
CA ALA A 181 -14.11 -3.83 -1.55
C ALA A 181 -13.90 -3.79 -3.08
N GLY A 182 -14.69 -3.00 -3.82
CA GLY A 182 -14.58 -2.83 -5.27
C GLY A 182 -15.38 -3.86 -6.07
N ALA A 183 -16.31 -4.59 -5.45
CA ALA A 183 -17.29 -5.37 -6.19
C ALA A 183 -18.19 -4.40 -6.97
N SER A 184 -18.31 -4.59 -8.28
CA SER A 184 -19.35 -3.89 -9.04
C SER A 184 -20.71 -4.41 -8.57
N PRO A 185 -21.70 -3.52 -8.35
CA PRO A 185 -23.07 -3.98 -8.22
C PRO A 185 -23.41 -4.74 -9.50
N LEU A 186 -23.88 -5.98 -9.36
CA LEU A 186 -24.49 -6.71 -10.48
C LEU A 186 -25.55 -5.78 -11.07
N GLN A 187 -25.32 -5.31 -12.29
CA GLN A 187 -26.38 -4.70 -13.09
C GLN A 187 -27.37 -5.83 -13.37
N VAL A 188 -28.45 -5.88 -12.59
CA VAL A 188 -29.62 -6.72 -12.85
C VAL A 188 -30.49 -6.03 -13.89
#